data_AF-A0A661XHN9-F1
#
_entry.id   AF-A0A661XHN9-F1
#
_cell.length_a   1.000
_cell.length_b   1.000
_cell.length_c   1.000
_cell.angle_alpha   90.00
_cell.angle_beta   90.00
_cell.angle_gamma   90.00
#
_symmetry.space_group_name_H-M   'P 1'
#
loop_
_entity.id
_entity.type
_entity.pdbx_description
1 polymer ?
#
loop_
_entity_poly.entity_id
_entity_poly.type
_entity_poly.pdbx_seq_one_letter_code
_entity_poly.pdbx_strand_id
1 'polypeptide(L)'
;MFTILIIVGIFLNLRGFDLLEWGDEIIDYSKYGKFVGTNTRNYRYVITDRKGLAKAAGEGIFPNNSVLSDPEYLQMKRSGELDGSHWKFVNDRNYKRAFFKWATAPEPIGVRLFYIGDILQRAATSDRKINYRLLLQAIKAYYAIVIHFPKTVAFTYWHTPWYPGVVAIDRIYYLTMKYPELGVRLKDAYIRIENCFNDTTRDDVYIVNPGKLVKEERSERMNKRNLESIGVLRRIGGDITQLIQYESGDWQLIFHDQPILIKAVAYSPAPVGKSPDTGTWNTYHDWFFLDTDRNGKLDVYEVWVDRNKNNRRDKDEKITSDFELMKEMGVNAIRLYHHGYSKELLRDLYENYGIGVLMGDFLGMYAIGSGAGWYEGTDYTNEIHKKNMLESVREMVEKYKDEPYVIMWILGNENNYGVVGDETTPGLGCRAKEQPEAYYKFVNEVAKFIKSIDPHKRPVAICNGDLLYLDYIAKYCKDIDVIGVNAYRGPYGFGYSFWKNIKRLTDKPVLITEYGCPAYGRGFSDEEAEEKQAEYLREAWLDIYYNSAGYGVGNAIGGVQFEWVDEWWKGGPPPRFDPAKHDTIPNFSGPFPDGWFYEEWLGVTSQGDGSHSPFMRQLRRSFFMYKELWRD
;
A
#
# COMPACT_ATOMS: atom_id res chain seq x y z
N MET A 1 26.92 19.83 -59.01
CA MET A 1 27.47 18.49 -58.66
C MET A 1 27.77 18.51 -57.16
N PHE A 2 27.00 17.71 -56.40
CA PHE A 2 27.08 17.37 -54.97
C PHE A 2 26.91 18.43 -53.85
N THR A 3 25.65 18.54 -53.45
CA THR A 3 25.07 18.58 -52.09
C THR A 3 26.04 18.71 -50.90
N ILE A 4 26.02 19.90 -50.27
CA ILE A 4 26.47 20.14 -48.90
C ILE A 4 25.39 19.57 -47.96
N LEU A 5 25.75 18.52 -47.22
CA LEU A 5 24.93 18.00 -46.13
C LEU A 5 24.80 19.08 -45.05
N ILE A 6 23.56 19.51 -44.84
CA ILE A 6 23.13 20.32 -43.71
C ILE A 6 23.42 19.52 -42.42
N ILE A 7 24.50 19.87 -41.72
CA ILE A 7 24.62 19.59 -40.29
C ILE A 7 23.73 20.64 -39.59
N VAL A 8 22.43 20.38 -39.54
CA VAL A 8 21.56 20.97 -38.51
C VAL A 8 21.93 20.19 -37.25
N GLY A 9 22.70 20.84 -36.40
CA GLY A 9 23.05 20.34 -35.10
C GLY A 9 21.79 19.92 -34.36
N ILE A 10 21.69 18.62 -34.12
CA ILE A 10 20.91 18.06 -33.04
C ILE A 10 21.59 18.51 -31.74
N PHE A 11 21.37 19.77 -31.36
CA PHE A 11 21.33 20.16 -29.96
C PHE A 11 19.92 19.82 -29.48
N LEU A 12 19.68 18.52 -29.26
CA LEU A 12 18.55 18.08 -28.46
C LEU A 12 18.73 18.70 -27.08
N ASN A 13 17.83 19.65 -26.77
CA ASN A 13 17.69 20.39 -25.52
C ASN A 13 18.20 19.62 -24.29
N LEU A 14 19.42 19.96 -23.84
CA LEU A 14 19.81 19.90 -22.43
C LEU A 14 19.14 21.05 -21.66
N ARG A 15 17.84 21.30 -21.88
CA ARG A 15 17.06 22.19 -21.02
C ARG A 15 16.43 21.31 -19.95
N GLY A 16 17.01 21.37 -18.75
CA GLY A 16 16.37 20.80 -17.56
C GLY A 16 15.00 21.42 -17.34
N PHE A 17 14.15 20.74 -16.55
CA PHE A 17 12.85 21.27 -16.15
C PHE A 17 13.07 22.57 -15.34
N ASP A 18 12.76 23.72 -15.94
CA ASP A 18 12.78 25.04 -15.30
C ASP A 18 11.38 25.68 -15.37
N LEU A 19 11.12 26.64 -14.50
CA LEU A 19 9.86 27.38 -14.42
C LEU A 19 10.09 28.86 -14.76
N LEU A 20 9.12 29.48 -15.42
CA LEU A 20 9.11 30.89 -15.78
C LEU A 20 9.21 31.78 -14.52
N GLU A 21 8.51 31.40 -13.45
CA GLU A 21 8.51 32.13 -12.19
C GLU A 21 8.57 31.16 -11.01
N TRP A 22 9.57 31.30 -10.16
CA TRP A 22 9.72 30.42 -8.99
C TRP A 22 9.02 30.93 -7.73
N GLY A 23 8.79 32.23 -7.60
CA GLY A 23 8.25 32.84 -6.39
C GLY A 23 9.13 32.66 -5.14
N ASP A 24 8.50 32.67 -3.96
CA ASP A 24 9.18 32.49 -2.67
C ASP A 24 9.51 31.01 -2.42
N GLU A 25 10.52 30.72 -1.59
CA GLU A 25 10.84 29.34 -1.16
C GLU A 25 9.68 28.71 -0.37
N ILE A 26 9.12 29.49 0.56
CA ILE A 26 7.93 29.15 1.34
C ILE A 26 7.00 30.37 1.38
N ILE A 27 5.69 30.13 1.30
CA ILE A 27 4.69 31.20 1.30
C ILE A 27 4.19 31.43 2.72
N ASP A 28 4.41 32.64 3.25
CA ASP A 28 3.72 33.11 4.44
C ASP A 28 2.35 33.70 4.05
N TYR A 29 1.34 32.85 4.03
CA TYR A 29 -0.03 33.23 3.66
C TYR A 29 -0.61 34.35 4.54
N SER A 30 -0.10 34.58 5.76
CA SER A 30 -0.59 35.70 6.59
C SER A 30 -0.33 37.08 5.98
N LYS A 31 0.63 37.19 5.05
CA LYS A 31 0.96 38.44 4.35
C LYS A 31 -0.03 38.81 3.25
N TYR A 32 -0.74 37.82 2.70
CA TYR A 32 -1.53 37.99 1.48
C TYR A 32 -3.03 37.78 1.68
N GLY A 33 -3.46 37.49 2.91
CA GLY A 33 -4.84 37.17 3.21
C GLY A 33 -5.08 36.89 4.69
N LYS A 34 -6.30 36.46 4.99
CA LYS A 34 -6.77 36.19 6.35
C LYS A 34 -7.35 34.79 6.46
N PHE A 35 -6.89 34.06 7.47
CA PHE A 35 -7.51 32.80 7.88
C PHE A 35 -8.79 33.08 8.68
N VAL A 36 -9.88 32.40 8.34
CA VAL A 36 -11.17 32.52 9.03
C VAL A 36 -11.61 31.13 9.46
N GLY A 37 -11.99 30.97 10.73
CA GLY A 37 -12.58 29.72 11.22
C GLY A 37 -11.63 28.51 11.22
N THR A 38 -10.33 28.70 11.47
CA THR A 38 -9.36 27.61 11.63
C THR A 38 -9.80 26.63 12.71
N ASN A 39 -9.56 25.33 12.51
CA ASN A 39 -10.04 24.24 13.36
C ASN A 39 -11.58 24.20 13.48
N THR A 40 -12.29 24.61 12.43
CA THR A 40 -13.75 24.50 12.38
C THR A 40 -14.22 24.10 10.99
N ARG A 41 -15.50 23.72 10.90
CA ARG A 41 -16.24 23.48 9.66
C ARG A 41 -16.38 24.70 8.74
N ASN A 42 -16.18 25.90 9.31
CA ASN A 42 -16.29 27.18 8.62
C ASN A 42 -14.96 27.70 8.10
N TYR A 43 -13.91 26.88 8.10
CA TYR A 43 -12.60 27.28 7.61
C TYR A 43 -12.67 27.83 6.18
N ARG A 44 -12.03 28.99 5.97
CA ARG A 44 -11.69 29.52 4.66
C ARG A 44 -10.50 30.47 4.76
N TYR A 45 -9.75 30.60 3.67
CA TYR A 45 -8.72 31.61 3.50
C TYR A 45 -9.20 32.71 2.55
N VAL A 46 -9.18 33.96 3.00
CA VAL A 46 -9.64 35.13 2.24
C VAL A 46 -8.42 35.90 1.74
N ILE A 47 -8.21 35.92 0.42
CA ILE A 47 -7.09 36.64 -0.21
C ILE A 47 -7.36 38.15 -0.17
N THR A 48 -6.40 38.92 0.35
CA THR A 48 -6.41 40.39 0.36
C THR A 48 -5.41 41.00 -0.62
N ASP A 49 -4.34 40.29 -0.96
CA ASP A 49 -3.38 40.68 -2.00
C ASP A 49 -3.15 39.53 -2.98
N ARG A 50 -3.96 39.48 -4.04
CA ARG A 50 -3.90 38.42 -5.05
C ARG A 50 -2.64 38.52 -5.92
N LYS A 51 -2.14 39.72 -6.20
CA LYS A 51 -0.97 39.92 -7.07
C LYS A 51 0.30 39.51 -6.33
N GLY A 52 0.45 39.93 -5.06
CA GLY A 52 1.56 39.49 -4.21
C GLY A 52 1.53 37.98 -4.00
N LEU A 53 0.36 37.39 -3.73
CA LEU A 53 0.25 35.95 -3.56
C LEU A 53 0.61 35.18 -4.84
N ALA A 54 0.17 35.64 -6.01
CA ALA A 54 0.56 35.03 -7.29
C ALA A 54 2.08 35.05 -7.48
N LYS A 55 2.73 36.20 -7.20
CA LYS A 55 4.18 36.32 -7.29
C LYS A 55 4.90 35.38 -6.31
N ALA A 56 4.43 35.29 -5.06
CA ALA A 56 5.02 34.41 -4.05
C ALA A 56 4.81 32.92 -4.36
N ALA A 57 3.66 32.56 -4.95
CA ALA A 57 3.35 31.19 -5.32
C ALA A 57 4.27 30.66 -6.45
N GLY A 58 4.48 31.47 -7.48
CA GLY A 58 5.22 31.07 -8.68
C GLY A 58 4.36 30.26 -9.67
N GLU A 59 4.96 29.96 -10.81
CA GLU A 59 4.31 29.35 -11.96
C GLU A 59 3.60 28.03 -11.59
N GLY A 60 2.37 27.86 -12.10
CA GLY A 60 1.56 26.66 -11.93
C GLY A 60 0.83 26.56 -10.59
N ILE A 61 1.11 27.45 -9.64
CA ILE A 61 0.52 27.41 -8.29
C ILE A 61 -0.50 28.52 -8.14
N PHE A 62 -1.72 28.16 -7.75
CA PHE A 62 -2.80 29.12 -7.53
C PHE A 62 -2.38 30.22 -6.52
N PRO A 63 -2.65 31.51 -6.80
CA PRO A 63 -3.44 32.06 -7.92
C PRO A 63 -2.62 32.50 -9.15
N ASN A 64 -1.35 32.09 -9.25
CA ASN A 64 -0.47 32.41 -10.38
C ASN A 64 -0.90 31.66 -11.65
N ASN A 65 -0.98 32.37 -12.77
CA ASN A 65 -1.37 31.85 -14.08
C ASN A 65 -0.32 32.13 -15.18
N SER A 66 0.93 32.40 -14.81
CA SER A 66 2.02 32.75 -15.72
C SER A 66 2.35 31.63 -16.72
N VAL A 67 1.97 30.37 -16.42
CA VAL A 67 2.00 29.22 -17.35
C VAL A 67 1.40 29.57 -18.72
N LEU A 68 0.29 30.32 -18.74
CA LEU A 68 -0.40 30.66 -19.99
C LEU A 68 0.42 31.58 -20.90
N SER A 69 1.46 32.19 -20.36
CA SER A 69 2.39 33.07 -21.06
C SER A 69 3.79 32.46 -21.23
N ASP A 70 4.03 31.24 -20.71
CA ASP A 70 5.31 30.54 -20.90
C ASP A 70 5.50 30.25 -22.42
N PRO A 71 6.62 30.70 -23.03
CA PRO A 71 6.89 30.45 -24.44
C PRO A 71 6.91 28.97 -24.84
N GLU A 72 7.38 28.09 -23.96
CA GLU A 72 7.41 26.64 -24.17
C GLU A 72 5.99 26.05 -24.10
N TYR A 73 5.14 26.53 -23.18
CA TYR A 73 3.72 26.17 -23.17
C TYR A 73 3.05 26.54 -24.49
N LEU A 74 3.25 27.77 -24.95
CA LEU A 74 2.68 28.27 -26.20
C LEU A 74 3.21 27.50 -27.41
N GLN A 75 4.47 27.07 -27.39
CA GLN A 75 5.07 26.23 -28.42
C GLN A 75 4.44 24.83 -28.44
N MET A 76 4.41 24.12 -27.31
CA MET A 76 3.85 22.77 -27.20
C MET A 76 2.35 22.75 -27.53
N LYS A 77 1.64 23.82 -27.19
CA LYS A 77 0.24 24.00 -27.60
C LYS A 77 0.09 24.16 -29.12
N ARG A 78 0.96 24.93 -29.77
CA ARG A 78 0.92 25.12 -31.23
C ARG A 78 1.34 23.88 -32.01
N SER A 79 2.25 23.06 -31.46
CA SER A 79 2.72 21.82 -32.09
C SER A 79 1.77 20.63 -31.91
N GLY A 80 0.72 20.77 -31.08
CA GLY A 80 -0.21 19.67 -30.75
C GLY A 80 0.32 18.68 -29.70
N GLU A 81 1.48 18.95 -29.10
CA GLU A 81 2.06 18.08 -28.05
C GLU A 81 1.20 18.00 -26.78
N LEU A 82 0.31 18.98 -26.57
CA LEU A 82 -0.63 19.01 -25.45
C LEU A 82 -2.02 18.45 -25.82
N ASP A 83 -2.20 17.84 -26.99
CA ASP A 83 -3.50 17.34 -27.43
C ASP A 83 -3.93 16.07 -26.70
N GLY A 84 -5.24 15.80 -26.68
CA GLY A 84 -5.83 14.61 -26.06
C GLY A 84 -6.19 14.77 -24.57
N SER A 85 -6.58 13.67 -23.94
CA SER A 85 -6.99 13.64 -22.53
C SER A 85 -5.82 13.92 -21.59
N HIS A 86 -6.02 14.79 -20.60
CA HIS A 86 -5.02 15.09 -19.58
C HIS A 86 -4.64 13.85 -18.74
N TRP A 87 -5.54 12.88 -18.61
CA TRP A 87 -5.26 11.59 -17.95
C TRP A 87 -4.13 10.79 -18.59
N LYS A 88 -3.89 10.96 -19.91
CA LYS A 88 -2.74 10.33 -20.59
C LYS A 88 -1.39 10.91 -20.17
N PHE A 89 -1.39 12.06 -19.51
CA PHE A 89 -0.19 12.77 -19.07
C PHE A 89 0.14 12.54 -17.59
N VAL A 90 -0.66 11.72 -16.87
CA VAL A 90 -0.37 11.37 -15.47
C VAL A 90 0.99 10.71 -15.34
N ASN A 91 1.31 9.72 -16.18
CA ASN A 91 2.56 8.96 -16.14
C ASN A 91 3.53 9.34 -17.27
N ASP A 92 3.34 10.51 -17.86
CA ASP A 92 4.21 10.98 -18.93
C ASP A 92 5.61 11.32 -18.39
N ARG A 93 6.64 10.70 -18.98
CA ARG A 93 8.04 10.90 -18.61
C ARG A 93 8.60 12.24 -19.11
N ASN A 94 7.89 12.95 -20.01
CA ASN A 94 8.15 14.36 -20.28
C ASN A 94 7.43 15.22 -19.25
N TYR A 95 8.08 15.44 -18.12
CA TYR A 95 7.46 16.14 -16.99
C TYR A 95 7.07 17.59 -17.31
N LYS A 96 7.82 18.32 -18.15
CA LYS A 96 7.49 19.71 -18.52
C LYS A 96 6.21 19.77 -19.34
N ARG A 97 6.04 18.83 -20.29
CA ARG A 97 4.81 18.64 -21.06
C ARG A 97 3.64 18.25 -20.16
N ALA A 98 3.85 17.29 -19.25
CA ALA A 98 2.85 16.87 -18.28
C ALA A 98 2.40 18.04 -17.38
N PHE A 99 3.36 18.82 -16.87
CA PHE A 99 3.12 20.01 -16.06
C PHE A 99 2.23 21.01 -16.78
N PHE A 100 2.56 21.36 -18.02
CA PHE A 100 1.76 22.26 -18.85
C PHE A 100 0.34 21.75 -19.13
N LYS A 101 0.21 20.45 -19.40
CA LYS A 101 -1.10 19.83 -19.61
C LYS A 101 -1.96 19.93 -18.35
N TRP A 102 -1.41 19.56 -17.19
CA TRP A 102 -2.13 19.59 -15.90
C TRP A 102 -2.39 21.01 -15.39
N ALA A 103 -1.46 21.92 -15.64
CA ALA A 103 -1.63 23.34 -15.37
C ALA A 103 -2.75 23.99 -16.18
N THR A 104 -3.30 23.32 -17.20
CA THR A 104 -4.44 23.83 -17.99
C THR A 104 -5.58 22.82 -18.13
N ALA A 105 -5.56 21.73 -17.35
CA ALA A 105 -6.59 20.69 -17.39
C ALA A 105 -7.97 21.22 -16.92
N PRO A 106 -9.07 20.67 -17.46
CA PRO A 106 -10.43 21.05 -17.08
C PRO A 106 -10.89 20.38 -15.77
N GLU A 107 -10.02 20.34 -14.77
CA GLU A 107 -10.26 19.70 -13.47
C GLU A 107 -10.42 20.74 -12.35
N PRO A 108 -11.08 20.41 -11.22
CA PRO A 108 -11.08 21.27 -10.05
C PRO A 108 -9.65 21.68 -9.65
N ILE A 109 -9.47 22.93 -9.21
CA ILE A 109 -8.13 23.49 -8.97
C ILE A 109 -7.33 22.65 -7.97
N GLY A 110 -7.96 22.10 -6.92
CA GLY A 110 -7.29 21.21 -5.96
C GLY A 110 -6.75 19.92 -6.61
N VAL A 111 -7.47 19.34 -7.57
CA VAL A 111 -7.03 18.15 -8.33
C VAL A 111 -5.85 18.52 -9.23
N ARG A 112 -5.94 19.65 -9.95
CA ARG A 112 -4.84 20.15 -10.79
C ARG A 112 -3.58 20.40 -9.98
N LEU A 113 -3.69 21.09 -8.85
CA LEU A 113 -2.56 21.35 -7.96
C LEU A 113 -1.94 20.07 -7.43
N PHE A 114 -2.73 19.03 -7.17
CA PHE A 114 -2.20 17.74 -6.71
C PHE A 114 -1.30 17.12 -7.79
N TYR A 115 -1.79 17.00 -9.02
CA TYR A 115 -1.01 16.44 -10.11
C TYR A 115 0.17 17.33 -10.51
N ILE A 116 0.04 18.66 -10.42
CA ILE A 116 1.17 19.58 -10.57
C ILE A 116 2.25 19.29 -9.51
N GLY A 117 1.86 19.15 -8.23
CA GLY A 117 2.78 18.80 -7.15
C GLY A 117 3.46 17.46 -7.38
N ASP A 118 2.71 16.44 -7.79
CA ASP A 118 3.24 15.10 -8.06
C ASP A 118 4.18 15.06 -9.28
N ILE A 119 3.87 15.80 -10.36
CA ILE A 119 4.75 15.94 -11.52
C ILE A 119 6.05 16.66 -11.14
N LEU A 120 5.96 17.77 -10.39
CA LEU A 120 7.14 18.50 -9.92
C LEU A 120 8.01 17.64 -9.01
N GLN A 121 7.39 16.85 -8.14
CA GLN A 121 8.07 15.89 -7.27
C GLN A 121 8.81 14.83 -8.08
N ARG A 122 8.15 14.19 -9.05
CA ARG A 122 8.78 13.17 -9.92
C ARG A 122 9.89 13.75 -10.80
N ALA A 123 9.68 14.95 -11.34
CA ALA A 123 10.72 15.68 -12.07
C ALA A 123 11.94 16.00 -11.20
N ALA A 124 11.72 16.27 -9.91
CA ALA A 124 12.81 16.57 -9.00
C ALA A 124 13.69 15.35 -8.65
N THR A 125 13.13 14.15 -8.79
CA THR A 125 13.77 12.89 -8.39
C THR A 125 14.07 11.97 -9.57
N SER A 126 13.89 12.43 -10.81
CA SER A 126 14.12 11.62 -12.00
C SER A 126 15.60 11.44 -12.34
N ASP A 127 16.44 12.38 -11.92
CA ASP A 127 17.89 12.33 -12.09
C ASP A 127 18.59 11.86 -10.82
N ARG A 128 19.84 11.39 -10.95
CA ARG A 128 20.67 10.99 -9.79
C ARG A 128 20.86 12.10 -8.75
N LYS A 129 20.78 13.37 -9.17
CA LYS A 129 20.89 14.53 -8.28
C LYS A 129 19.51 15.14 -8.05
N ILE A 130 19.07 15.14 -6.80
CA ILE A 130 17.78 15.70 -6.38
C ILE A 130 17.72 17.21 -6.66
N ASN A 131 16.64 17.67 -7.30
CA ASN A 131 16.34 19.09 -7.49
C ASN A 131 15.44 19.61 -6.36
N TYR A 132 16.07 20.06 -5.28
CA TYR A 132 15.37 20.61 -4.10
C TYR A 132 14.48 21.82 -4.41
N ARG A 133 14.79 22.59 -5.46
CA ARG A 133 13.97 23.75 -5.85
C ARG A 133 12.61 23.30 -6.40
N LEU A 134 12.59 22.24 -7.21
CA LEU A 134 11.35 21.62 -7.69
C LEU A 134 10.56 20.97 -6.54
N LEU A 135 11.24 20.34 -5.57
CA LEU A 135 10.57 19.80 -4.38
C LEU A 135 9.89 20.90 -3.54
N LEU A 136 10.52 22.07 -3.37
CA LEU A 136 9.89 23.22 -2.71
C LEU A 136 8.68 23.72 -3.50
N GLN A 137 8.76 23.75 -4.84
CA GLN A 137 7.61 24.08 -5.68
C GLN A 137 6.48 23.04 -5.52
N ALA A 138 6.80 21.75 -5.46
CA ALA A 138 5.83 20.69 -5.20
C ALA A 138 5.14 20.88 -3.83
N ILE A 139 5.90 21.18 -2.78
CA ILE A 139 5.35 21.51 -1.44
C ILE A 139 4.41 22.70 -1.51
N LYS A 140 4.74 23.77 -2.24
CA LYS A 140 3.83 24.90 -2.44
C LYS A 140 2.55 24.49 -3.16
N ALA A 141 2.62 23.60 -4.15
CA ALA A 141 1.44 23.12 -4.86
C ALA A 141 0.51 22.32 -3.94
N TYR A 142 1.08 21.38 -3.17
CA TYR A 142 0.33 20.63 -2.15
C TYR A 142 -0.24 21.55 -1.07
N TYR A 143 0.54 22.50 -0.56
CA TYR A 143 0.10 23.38 0.52
C TYR A 143 -0.98 24.37 0.05
N ALA A 144 -0.95 24.80 -1.21
CA ALA A 144 -2.02 25.59 -1.80
C ALA A 144 -3.37 24.85 -1.81
N ILE A 145 -3.38 23.51 -1.93
CA ILE A 145 -4.60 22.70 -1.79
C ILE A 145 -5.12 22.81 -0.36
N VAL A 146 -4.27 22.62 0.64
CA VAL A 146 -4.63 22.70 2.07
C VAL A 146 -5.21 24.08 2.42
N ILE A 147 -4.61 25.15 1.88
CA ILE A 147 -5.01 26.52 2.19
C ILE A 147 -6.31 26.91 1.49
N HIS A 148 -6.41 26.68 0.18
CA HIS A 148 -7.46 27.24 -0.66
C HIS A 148 -8.58 26.25 -0.99
N PHE A 149 -8.25 24.97 -1.09
CA PHE A 149 -9.14 23.93 -1.63
C PHE A 149 -9.20 22.68 -0.72
N PRO A 150 -9.31 22.82 0.62
CA PRO A 150 -9.24 21.67 1.54
C PRO A 150 -10.43 20.70 1.40
N LYS A 151 -11.51 21.13 0.75
CA LYS A 151 -12.74 20.36 0.51
C LYS A 151 -12.82 19.78 -0.91
N THR A 152 -11.72 19.81 -1.68
CA THR A 152 -11.69 19.17 -2.99
C THR A 152 -11.84 17.66 -2.82
N VAL A 153 -12.71 17.08 -3.64
CA VAL A 153 -12.94 15.64 -3.78
C VAL A 153 -12.71 15.27 -5.24
N ALA A 154 -12.10 14.13 -5.46
CA ALA A 154 -12.06 13.42 -6.74
C ALA A 154 -12.37 11.94 -6.47
N PHE A 155 -12.33 11.08 -7.49
CA PHE A 155 -12.73 9.69 -7.37
C PHE A 155 -11.67 8.75 -7.95
N THR A 156 -11.51 7.59 -7.32
CA THR A 156 -10.61 6.53 -7.78
C THR A 156 -11.21 5.76 -8.96
N TYR A 157 -10.44 4.80 -9.50
CA TYR A 157 -10.92 3.85 -10.50
C TYR A 157 -12.21 3.12 -10.06
N TRP A 158 -12.29 2.77 -8.77
CA TRP A 158 -13.43 2.09 -8.16
C TRP A 158 -14.56 3.05 -7.74
N HIS A 159 -14.51 4.32 -8.17
CA HIS A 159 -15.47 5.36 -7.82
C HIS A 159 -15.59 5.63 -6.31
N THR A 160 -14.55 5.31 -5.54
CA THR A 160 -14.48 5.68 -4.12
C THR A 160 -13.96 7.10 -3.96
N PRO A 161 -14.42 7.85 -2.93
CA PRO A 161 -13.93 9.21 -2.67
C PRO A 161 -12.42 9.26 -2.43
N TRP A 162 -11.75 10.18 -3.12
CA TRP A 162 -10.37 10.56 -2.89
C TRP A 162 -10.31 12.02 -2.47
N TYR A 163 -9.56 12.31 -1.41
CA TYR A 163 -9.50 13.62 -0.76
C TYR A 163 -8.12 14.28 -0.95
N PRO A 164 -7.87 14.99 -2.08
CA PRO A 164 -6.59 15.63 -2.37
C PRO A 164 -6.02 16.49 -1.25
N GLY A 165 -6.86 17.18 -0.47
CA GLY A 165 -6.40 17.99 0.66
C GLY A 165 -5.70 17.17 1.75
N VAL A 166 -6.25 16.00 2.10
CA VAL A 166 -5.65 15.08 3.08
C VAL A 166 -4.34 14.51 2.54
N VAL A 167 -4.36 14.04 1.29
CA VAL A 167 -3.17 13.45 0.66
C VAL A 167 -2.08 14.49 0.41
N ALA A 168 -2.43 15.75 0.18
CA ALA A 168 -1.46 16.85 0.09
C ALA A 168 -0.69 17.06 1.40
N ILE A 169 -1.37 16.95 2.55
CA ILE A 169 -0.70 16.99 3.86
C ILE A 169 0.27 15.80 3.98
N ASP A 170 -0.17 14.60 3.61
CA ASP A 170 0.67 13.40 3.65
C ASP A 170 1.90 13.53 2.74
N ARG A 171 1.75 14.10 1.54
CA ARG A 171 2.85 14.37 0.60
C ARG A 171 3.85 15.37 1.17
N ILE A 172 3.41 16.42 1.85
CA ILE A 172 4.30 17.38 2.50
C ILE A 172 5.06 16.70 3.66
N TYR A 173 4.39 15.89 4.48
CA TYR A 173 5.06 15.13 5.54
C TYR A 173 6.10 14.17 4.96
N TYR A 174 5.75 13.41 3.93
CA TYR A 174 6.68 12.52 3.23
C TYR A 174 7.92 13.27 2.72
N LEU A 175 7.72 14.37 1.97
CA LEU A 175 8.82 15.12 1.39
C LEU A 175 9.75 15.72 2.45
N THR A 176 9.19 16.31 3.50
CA THR A 176 9.97 16.94 4.57
C THR A 176 10.69 15.92 5.46
N MET A 177 10.15 14.71 5.59
CA MET A 177 10.80 13.60 6.28
C MET A 177 11.91 12.94 5.47
N LYS A 178 11.67 12.70 4.18
CA LYS A 178 12.61 12.01 3.29
C LYS A 178 13.79 12.90 2.90
N TYR A 179 13.54 14.20 2.73
CA TYR A 179 14.51 15.19 2.28
C TYR A 179 14.69 16.30 3.34
N PRO A 180 15.34 16.00 4.49
CA PRO A 180 15.56 16.99 5.56
C PRO A 180 16.38 18.21 5.10
N GLU A 181 17.12 18.10 3.99
CA GLU A 181 17.85 19.20 3.36
C GLU A 181 16.95 20.33 2.86
N LEU A 182 15.64 20.08 2.70
CA LEU A 182 14.66 21.12 2.39
C LEU A 182 14.56 22.18 3.50
N GLY A 183 14.91 21.83 4.75
CA GLY A 183 14.93 22.78 5.88
C GLY A 183 13.55 23.36 6.21
N VAL A 184 12.48 22.64 5.89
CA VAL A 184 11.09 23.05 6.13
C VAL A 184 10.30 21.90 6.74
N ARG A 185 9.34 22.24 7.60
CA ARG A 185 8.38 21.29 8.19
C ARG A 185 6.98 21.88 8.21
N LEU A 186 5.97 21.04 7.99
CA LEU A 186 4.57 21.38 8.24
C LEU A 186 4.21 21.08 9.70
N LYS A 187 3.75 22.10 10.44
CA LYS A 187 3.31 21.98 11.83
C LYS A 187 1.80 22.18 11.95
N ASP A 188 1.17 21.36 12.79
CA ASP A 188 -0.24 21.44 13.22
C ASP A 188 -1.31 21.35 12.11
N ALA A 189 -0.93 20.94 10.90
CA ALA A 189 -1.86 20.81 9.79
C ALA A 189 -2.66 19.50 9.86
N TYR A 190 -3.98 19.60 9.68
CA TYR A 190 -4.86 18.47 9.42
C TYR A 190 -6.13 18.90 8.69
N ILE A 191 -6.64 17.99 7.87
CA ILE A 191 -8.01 18.03 7.36
C ILE A 191 -8.68 16.77 7.90
N ARG A 192 -9.55 16.94 8.90
CA ARG A 192 -10.36 15.86 9.44
C ARG A 192 -11.68 15.86 8.70
N ILE A 193 -12.07 14.70 8.17
CA ILE A 193 -13.36 14.51 7.52
C ILE A 193 -14.12 13.51 8.38
N GLU A 194 -15.26 13.93 8.90
CA GLU A 194 -16.19 13.04 9.59
C GLU A 194 -17.12 12.41 8.55
N ASN A 195 -17.51 11.16 8.76
CA ASN A 195 -18.33 10.33 7.83
C ASN A 195 -17.65 9.91 6.51
N CYS A 196 -16.32 10.02 6.38
CA CYS A 196 -15.60 9.77 5.13
C CYS A 196 -15.19 8.30 4.87
N PHE A 197 -15.56 7.36 5.72
CA PHE A 197 -15.16 5.95 5.60
C PHE A 197 -16.23 5.13 4.90
N ASN A 198 -16.82 5.68 3.83
CA ASN A 198 -17.81 5.04 2.98
C ASN A 198 -17.63 5.51 1.52
N ASP A 199 -18.48 5.04 0.60
CA ASP A 199 -18.38 5.36 -0.83
C ASP A 199 -19.09 6.67 -1.25
N THR A 200 -19.53 7.48 -0.31
CA THR A 200 -20.23 8.73 -0.58
C THR A 200 -19.58 9.92 0.11
N THR A 201 -19.90 11.12 -0.37
CA THR A 201 -19.42 12.39 0.20
C THR A 201 -20.57 13.30 0.61
N ARG A 202 -21.81 12.79 0.58
CA ARG A 202 -23.03 13.60 0.79
C ARG A 202 -23.12 14.19 2.20
N ASP A 203 -22.61 13.47 3.19
CA ASP A 203 -22.64 13.82 4.61
C ASP A 203 -21.24 14.08 5.21
N ASP A 204 -20.23 14.26 4.35
CA ASP A 204 -18.86 14.60 4.76
C ASP A 204 -18.83 15.94 5.51
N VAL A 205 -18.25 15.93 6.70
CA VAL A 205 -18.03 17.15 7.49
C VAL A 205 -16.54 17.41 7.65
N TYR A 206 -16.07 18.48 7.01
CA TYR A 206 -14.66 18.89 7.01
C TYR A 206 -14.35 19.79 8.19
N ILE A 207 -13.32 19.48 8.97
CA ILE A 207 -12.72 20.33 10.00
C ILE A 207 -11.27 20.55 9.61
N VAL A 208 -10.92 21.80 9.31
CA VAL A 208 -9.65 22.13 8.69
C VAL A 208 -8.82 23.00 9.60
N ASN A 209 -7.60 22.55 9.91
CA ASN A 209 -6.53 23.38 10.38
C ASN A 209 -5.42 23.36 9.32
N PRO A 210 -5.16 24.48 8.61
CA PRO A 210 -4.13 24.49 7.57
C PRO A 210 -2.71 24.39 8.15
N GLY A 211 -2.53 24.56 9.47
CA GLY A 211 -1.21 24.57 10.09
C GLY A 211 -0.29 25.65 9.51
N LYS A 212 1.01 25.45 9.64
CA LYS A 212 2.03 26.37 9.10
C LYS A 212 3.26 25.62 8.61
N LEU A 213 3.75 25.98 7.41
CA LEU A 213 5.10 25.65 6.99
C LEU A 213 6.10 26.56 7.72
N VAL A 214 7.03 25.94 8.45
CA VAL A 214 8.09 26.64 9.18
C VAL A 214 9.46 26.22 8.68
N LYS A 215 10.43 27.13 8.75
CA LYS A 215 11.84 26.76 8.59
C LYS A 215 12.26 25.97 9.85
N GLU A 216 12.96 24.87 9.65
CA GLU A 216 13.52 24.06 10.71
C GLU A 216 14.97 23.74 10.35
N GLU A 217 15.89 23.93 11.30
CA GLU A 217 17.27 23.48 11.10
C GLU A 217 17.27 21.98 10.84
N ARG A 218 18.27 21.50 10.10
CA ARG A 218 18.43 20.09 9.73
C ARG A 218 18.39 19.22 10.99
N SER A 219 17.23 18.74 11.39
CA SER A 219 17.12 17.78 12.47
C SER A 219 17.41 16.41 11.91
N GLU A 220 18.09 15.58 12.69
CA GLU A 220 18.21 14.16 12.41
C GLU A 220 16.80 13.55 12.22
N ARG A 221 16.73 12.48 11.42
CA ARG A 221 15.50 11.68 11.24
C ARG A 221 14.90 11.38 12.62
N MET A 222 13.57 11.41 12.71
CA MET A 222 12.79 11.32 13.96
C MET A 222 13.45 10.53 15.09
N ASN A 223 13.78 11.22 16.20
CA ASN A 223 14.34 10.58 17.38
C ASN A 223 13.40 9.51 17.92
N LYS A 224 13.91 8.28 18.07
CA LYS A 224 13.19 7.17 18.70
C LYS A 224 12.91 7.53 20.16
N ARG A 225 11.65 7.45 20.58
CA ARG A 225 11.28 7.57 21.99
C ARG A 225 11.85 6.37 22.76
N ASN A 226 12.42 6.62 23.94
CA ASN A 226 12.87 5.54 24.83
C ASN A 226 11.66 4.89 25.51
N LEU A 227 11.21 3.75 25.01
CA LEU A 227 10.03 3.06 25.54
C LEU A 227 10.27 2.47 26.95
N GLU A 228 11.52 2.15 27.31
CA GLU A 228 11.86 1.61 28.63
C GLU A 228 11.60 2.62 29.76
N SER A 229 11.67 3.92 29.44
CA SER A 229 11.36 4.99 30.39
C SER A 229 9.89 5.41 30.37
N ILE A 230 9.03 4.74 29.60
CA ILE A 230 7.60 5.04 29.47
C ILE A 230 6.82 3.91 30.14
N GLY A 231 5.85 4.24 30.99
CA GLY A 231 5.01 3.24 31.66
C GLY A 231 4.18 2.40 30.68
N VAL A 232 3.81 1.19 31.09
CA VAL A 232 2.87 0.34 30.35
C VAL A 232 1.44 0.69 30.78
N LEU A 233 0.61 1.11 29.83
CA LEU A 233 -0.80 1.42 30.04
C LEU A 233 -1.66 0.16 30.12
N ARG A 234 -1.47 -0.80 29.20
CA ARG A 234 -2.17 -2.10 29.23
C ARG A 234 -1.47 -3.17 28.41
N ARG A 235 -1.82 -4.42 28.69
CA ARG A 235 -1.40 -5.62 27.96
C ARG A 235 -2.64 -6.37 27.46
N ILE A 236 -2.58 -6.86 26.23
CA ILE A 236 -3.59 -7.72 25.61
C ILE A 236 -2.86 -8.96 25.10
N GLY A 237 -3.41 -10.15 25.28
CA GLY A 237 -2.77 -11.39 24.86
C GLY A 237 -2.53 -12.36 26.01
N GLY A 238 -1.72 -13.39 25.76
CA GLY A 238 -1.36 -14.40 26.76
C GLY A 238 0.15 -14.61 26.85
N ASP A 239 0.57 -15.85 26.97
CA ASP A 239 1.97 -16.28 27.16
C ASP A 239 2.77 -16.28 25.85
N ILE A 240 2.15 -16.64 24.72
CA ILE A 240 2.85 -16.72 23.42
C ILE A 240 2.96 -15.35 22.76
N THR A 241 1.86 -14.60 22.71
CA THR A 241 1.80 -13.30 22.03
C THR A 241 1.13 -12.26 22.90
N GLN A 242 1.75 -11.08 23.03
CA GLN A 242 1.19 -9.92 23.72
C GLN A 242 1.27 -8.65 22.88
N LEU A 243 0.29 -7.78 23.05
CA LEU A 243 0.30 -6.40 22.61
C LEU A 243 0.45 -5.52 23.85
N ILE A 244 1.52 -4.73 23.90
CA ILE A 244 1.77 -3.74 24.95
C ILE A 244 1.36 -2.39 24.41
N GLN A 245 0.49 -1.68 25.14
CA GLN A 245 0.28 -0.25 24.95
C GLN A 245 1.04 0.51 26.04
N TYR A 246 1.86 1.47 25.64
CA TYR A 246 2.58 2.38 26.53
C TYR A 246 1.74 3.61 26.87
N GLU A 247 2.09 4.34 27.94
CA GLU A 247 1.43 5.59 28.34
C GLU A 247 1.57 6.71 27.29
N SER A 248 2.57 6.65 26.43
CA SER A 248 2.69 7.51 25.25
C SER A 248 1.62 7.22 24.18
N GLY A 249 0.93 6.08 24.29
CA GLY A 249 0.04 5.53 23.29
C GLY A 249 0.73 4.64 22.25
N ASP A 250 2.05 4.47 22.31
CA ASP A 250 2.76 3.53 21.44
C ASP A 250 2.26 2.09 21.67
N TRP A 251 2.21 1.28 20.61
CA TRP A 251 1.85 -0.13 20.62
C TRP A 251 3.01 -0.98 20.15
N GLN A 252 3.34 -2.03 20.89
CA GLN A 252 4.40 -2.97 20.56
C GLN A 252 3.90 -4.40 20.64
N LEU A 253 4.26 -5.22 19.66
CA LEU A 253 4.00 -6.65 19.65
C LEU A 253 5.17 -7.39 20.32
N ILE A 254 4.84 -8.30 21.23
CA ILE A 254 5.76 -9.25 21.86
C ILE A 254 5.36 -10.65 21.41
N PHE A 255 6.34 -11.44 20.99
CA PHE A 255 6.18 -12.85 20.62
C PHE A 255 7.27 -13.67 21.30
N HIS A 256 6.89 -14.66 22.11
CA HIS A 256 7.80 -15.43 22.99
C HIS A 256 8.76 -14.53 23.79
N ASP A 257 8.19 -13.56 24.52
CA ASP A 257 8.89 -12.57 25.35
C ASP A 257 9.84 -11.61 24.60
N GLN A 258 9.89 -11.66 23.27
CA GLN A 258 10.71 -10.75 22.47
C GLN A 258 9.85 -9.71 21.75
N PRO A 259 10.20 -8.41 21.81
CA PRO A 259 9.56 -7.41 20.97
C PRO A 259 9.89 -7.70 19.50
N ILE A 260 8.86 -7.80 18.67
CA ILE A 260 9.03 -8.02 17.24
C ILE A 260 8.28 -6.96 16.43
N LEU A 261 8.82 -6.68 15.24
CA LEU A 261 8.08 -6.08 14.14
C LEU A 261 7.84 -7.18 13.11
N ILE A 262 6.59 -7.39 12.68
CA ILE A 262 6.25 -8.44 11.72
C ILE A 262 6.87 -8.07 10.36
N LYS A 263 7.79 -8.91 9.89
CA LYS A 263 8.48 -8.88 8.60
C LYS A 263 7.98 -10.09 7.81
N ALA A 264 6.81 -9.96 7.20
CA ALA A 264 6.09 -11.10 6.64
C ALA A 264 5.96 -11.06 5.12
N VAL A 265 5.69 -12.22 4.54
CA VAL A 265 5.26 -12.40 3.15
C VAL A 265 3.96 -13.21 3.10
N ALA A 266 3.12 -12.94 2.10
CA ALA A 266 2.04 -13.86 1.73
C ALA A 266 2.66 -15.09 1.05
N TYR A 267 2.23 -16.30 1.43
CA TYR A 267 2.84 -17.54 0.96
C TYR A 267 1.83 -18.57 0.46
N SER A 268 1.66 -18.62 -0.86
CA SER A 268 0.83 -19.59 -1.56
C SER A 268 1.39 -19.96 -2.94
N PRO A 269 2.65 -20.45 -3.07
CA PRO A 269 3.21 -20.80 -4.37
C PRO A 269 2.29 -21.71 -5.18
N ALA A 270 2.11 -21.34 -6.46
CA ALA A 270 1.31 -22.10 -7.41
C ALA A 270 2.16 -22.49 -8.62
N PRO A 271 2.24 -23.79 -8.98
CA PRO A 271 2.89 -24.20 -10.21
C PRO A 271 2.24 -23.55 -11.42
N VAL A 272 3.05 -23.12 -12.38
CA VAL A 272 2.60 -22.61 -13.68
C VAL A 272 1.65 -23.60 -14.35
N GLY A 273 0.54 -23.08 -14.87
CA GLY A 273 -0.54 -23.85 -15.51
C GLY A 273 -1.59 -24.40 -14.54
N LYS A 274 -1.42 -24.20 -13.22
CA LYS A 274 -2.39 -24.59 -12.19
C LYS A 274 -3.16 -23.37 -11.69
N SER A 275 -4.44 -23.53 -11.40
CA SER A 275 -5.31 -22.43 -10.97
C SER A 275 -6.48 -22.93 -10.12
N PRO A 276 -6.86 -22.20 -9.04
CA PRO A 276 -8.09 -22.46 -8.30
C PRO A 276 -9.35 -22.24 -9.14
N ASP A 277 -9.35 -21.32 -10.12
CA ASP A 277 -10.49 -21.06 -11.00
C ASP A 277 -10.85 -22.26 -11.88
N THR A 278 -9.87 -23.13 -12.15
CA THR A 278 -10.06 -24.37 -12.92
C THR A 278 -10.19 -25.61 -12.03
N GLY A 279 -10.12 -25.43 -10.70
CA GLY A 279 -10.10 -26.53 -9.73
C GLY A 279 -8.85 -27.41 -9.81
N THR A 280 -7.79 -26.95 -10.47
CA THR A 280 -6.54 -27.73 -10.63
C THR A 280 -5.50 -27.44 -9.54
N TRP A 281 -5.79 -26.46 -8.68
CA TRP A 281 -4.94 -26.04 -7.57
C TRP A 281 -5.77 -25.59 -6.37
N ASN A 282 -5.32 -25.95 -5.18
CA ASN A 282 -5.79 -25.39 -3.94
C ASN A 282 -4.66 -24.57 -3.27
N THR A 283 -4.77 -23.24 -3.34
CA THR A 283 -3.78 -22.26 -2.85
C THR A 283 -3.57 -22.29 -1.33
N TYR A 284 -4.48 -22.95 -0.61
CA TYR A 284 -4.46 -23.04 0.85
C TYR A 284 -4.21 -24.46 1.37
N HIS A 285 -3.66 -25.32 0.51
CA HIS A 285 -3.35 -26.71 0.84
C HIS A 285 -2.17 -27.26 0.04
N ASP A 286 -2.24 -27.26 -1.30
CA ASP A 286 -1.50 -28.21 -2.12
C ASP A 286 0.02 -28.07 -2.04
N TRP A 287 0.54 -26.83 -1.99
CA TRP A 287 1.98 -26.59 -1.92
C TRP A 287 2.65 -27.22 -0.69
N PHE A 288 1.91 -27.37 0.42
CA PHE A 288 2.45 -27.89 1.68
C PHE A 288 2.55 -29.42 1.70
N PHE A 289 2.04 -30.10 0.67
CA PHE A 289 2.05 -31.56 0.55
C PHE A 289 2.61 -32.03 -0.80
N LEU A 290 3.07 -31.11 -1.65
CA LEU A 290 3.53 -31.43 -2.98
C LEU A 290 4.91 -32.12 -2.92
N ASP A 291 4.98 -33.31 -3.52
CA ASP A 291 6.20 -34.07 -3.83
C ASP A 291 6.02 -34.54 -5.28
N THR A 292 6.41 -33.68 -6.22
CA THR A 292 6.09 -33.85 -7.64
C THR A 292 6.87 -35.01 -8.26
N ASP A 293 8.12 -35.20 -7.85
CA ASP A 293 9.00 -36.24 -8.38
C ASP A 293 8.92 -37.57 -7.61
N ARG A 294 8.16 -37.60 -6.51
CA ARG A 294 7.90 -38.76 -5.64
C ARG A 294 9.17 -39.30 -4.99
N ASN A 295 10.11 -38.42 -4.67
CA ASN A 295 11.36 -38.80 -4.04
C ASN A 295 11.24 -38.90 -2.50
N GLY A 296 10.08 -38.55 -1.92
CA GLY A 296 9.80 -38.56 -0.49
C GLY A 296 10.14 -37.26 0.23
N LYS A 297 10.53 -36.22 -0.51
CA LYS A 297 10.83 -34.87 -0.03
C LYS A 297 9.84 -33.89 -0.65
N LEU A 298 9.36 -32.95 0.16
CA LEU A 298 8.43 -31.94 -0.32
C LEU A 298 9.15 -30.92 -1.22
N ASP A 299 8.50 -30.52 -2.30
CA ASP A 299 9.03 -29.60 -3.33
C ASP A 299 9.48 -28.26 -2.74
N VAL A 300 8.88 -27.82 -1.62
CA VAL A 300 9.27 -26.61 -0.87
C VAL A 300 10.75 -26.60 -0.43
N TYR A 301 11.35 -27.79 -0.25
CA TYR A 301 12.75 -27.98 0.10
C TYR A 301 13.67 -28.24 -1.11
N GLU A 302 13.13 -28.11 -2.32
CA GLU A 302 13.80 -28.50 -3.56
C GLU A 302 13.90 -27.37 -4.59
N VAL A 303 13.70 -26.14 -4.14
CA VAL A 303 13.83 -24.96 -5.00
C VAL A 303 15.30 -24.65 -5.29
N TRP A 304 15.58 -23.88 -6.33
CA TRP A 304 16.92 -23.38 -6.65
C TRP A 304 16.84 -22.00 -7.28
N VAL A 305 17.94 -21.23 -7.16
CA VAL A 305 18.00 -19.85 -7.65
C VAL A 305 18.71 -19.79 -8.99
N ASP A 306 18.01 -19.33 -10.02
CA ASP A 306 18.58 -18.93 -11.31
C ASP A 306 19.22 -17.54 -11.16
N ARG A 307 20.54 -17.51 -10.95
CA ARG A 307 21.27 -16.29 -10.58
C ARG A 307 21.61 -15.43 -11.78
N ASN A 308 21.74 -16.01 -12.97
CA ASN A 308 22.06 -15.30 -14.20
C ASN A 308 20.85 -15.08 -15.12
N LYS A 309 19.65 -15.50 -14.68
CA LYS A 309 18.37 -15.36 -15.37
C LYS A 309 18.36 -16.05 -16.75
N ASN A 310 19.04 -17.19 -16.87
CA ASN A 310 19.13 -17.94 -18.14
C ASN A 310 18.08 -19.06 -18.26
N ASN A 311 17.22 -19.23 -17.25
CA ASN A 311 16.19 -20.26 -17.13
C ASN A 311 16.72 -21.70 -17.18
N ARG A 312 17.94 -21.93 -16.68
CA ARG A 312 18.57 -23.27 -16.59
C ARG A 312 19.34 -23.38 -15.28
N ARG A 313 19.30 -24.56 -14.67
CA ARG A 313 20.10 -24.82 -13.47
C ARG A 313 21.56 -25.05 -13.83
N ASP A 314 22.40 -24.06 -13.56
CA ASP A 314 23.86 -24.17 -13.71
C ASP A 314 24.47 -25.06 -12.61
N LYS A 315 25.68 -25.60 -12.85
CA LYS A 315 26.31 -26.58 -11.95
C LYS A 315 26.55 -26.05 -10.53
N ASP A 316 26.72 -24.75 -10.38
CA ASP A 316 26.97 -24.08 -9.12
C ASP A 316 25.70 -23.51 -8.45
N GLU A 317 24.54 -23.67 -9.10
CA GLU A 317 23.23 -23.35 -8.53
C GLU A 317 22.70 -24.53 -7.73
N LYS A 318 22.82 -24.40 -6.40
CA LYS A 318 22.47 -25.45 -5.46
C LYS A 318 20.96 -25.47 -5.20
N ILE A 319 20.46 -26.67 -4.94
CA ILE A 319 19.14 -26.86 -4.34
C ILE A 319 19.13 -26.25 -2.93
N THR A 320 18.06 -25.56 -2.61
CA THR A 320 17.75 -24.90 -1.33
C THR A 320 16.25 -25.05 -1.03
N SER A 321 15.72 -24.31 -0.08
CA SER A 321 14.29 -24.20 0.20
C SER A 321 13.80 -22.76 0.09
N ASP A 322 12.50 -22.58 -0.13
CA ASP A 322 11.88 -21.25 0.03
C ASP A 322 12.14 -20.71 1.44
N PHE A 323 12.14 -21.57 2.46
CA PHE A 323 12.34 -21.19 3.85
C PHE A 323 13.74 -20.65 4.15
N GLU A 324 14.78 -21.23 3.55
CA GLU A 324 16.15 -20.72 3.68
C GLU A 324 16.29 -19.35 3.00
N LEU A 325 15.68 -19.19 1.82
CA LEU A 325 15.66 -17.90 1.12
C LEU A 325 14.88 -16.83 1.91
N MET A 326 13.76 -17.19 2.52
CA MET A 326 12.98 -16.30 3.40
C MET A 326 13.80 -15.87 4.62
N LYS A 327 14.48 -16.81 5.28
CA LYS A 327 15.39 -16.53 6.40
C LYS A 327 16.54 -15.62 5.96
N GLU A 328 17.11 -15.86 4.79
CA GLU A 328 18.16 -15.02 4.20
C GLU A 328 17.66 -13.58 3.96
N MET A 329 16.40 -13.42 3.54
CA MET A 329 15.76 -12.11 3.34
C MET A 329 15.40 -11.40 4.66
N GLY A 330 15.35 -12.12 5.78
CA GLY A 330 14.97 -11.59 7.10
C GLY A 330 13.47 -11.69 7.41
N VAL A 331 12.74 -12.57 6.71
CA VAL A 331 11.34 -12.90 7.03
C VAL A 331 11.29 -13.54 8.42
N ASN A 332 10.33 -13.12 9.25
CA ASN A 332 10.06 -13.74 10.56
C ASN A 332 8.63 -14.27 10.69
N ALA A 333 7.78 -14.10 9.66
CA ALA A 333 6.46 -14.68 9.62
C ALA A 333 5.95 -14.89 8.19
N ILE A 334 5.02 -15.82 8.01
CA ILE A 334 4.22 -15.95 6.78
C ILE A 334 2.73 -15.72 7.07
N ARG A 335 2.01 -15.13 6.12
CA ARG A 335 0.55 -15.01 6.15
C ARG A 335 -0.06 -16.11 5.29
N LEU A 336 -0.98 -16.86 5.90
CA LEU A 336 -1.67 -18.00 5.30
C LEU A 336 -3.19 -17.84 5.46
N TYR A 337 -3.97 -18.37 4.52
CA TYR A 337 -5.43 -18.32 4.58
C TYR A 337 -6.04 -19.68 4.38
N HIS A 338 -7.07 -19.97 5.18
CA HIS A 338 -7.90 -21.16 5.11
C HIS A 338 -7.10 -22.45 5.34
N HIS A 339 -7.43 -23.15 6.40
CA HIS A 339 -6.41 -23.66 7.33
C HIS A 339 -5.99 -25.12 7.02
N GLY A 340 -5.83 -25.43 5.72
CA GLY A 340 -5.52 -26.74 5.14
C GLY A 340 -4.07 -27.21 5.28
N TYR A 341 -3.19 -26.46 5.92
CA TYR A 341 -1.74 -26.70 5.95
C TYR A 341 -1.27 -27.90 6.81
N SER A 342 -0.06 -28.38 6.52
CA SER A 342 0.67 -29.38 7.34
C SER A 342 1.21 -28.73 8.62
N LYS A 343 0.91 -29.33 9.78
CA LYS A 343 1.45 -28.87 11.06
C LYS A 343 2.94 -29.17 11.18
N GLU A 344 3.36 -30.32 10.68
CA GLU A 344 4.74 -30.79 10.71
C GLU A 344 5.65 -29.83 9.92
N LEU A 345 5.23 -29.45 8.71
CA LEU A 345 5.98 -28.50 7.89
C LEU A 345 6.07 -27.11 8.54
N LEU A 346 4.98 -26.66 9.18
CA LEU A 346 4.96 -25.38 9.89
C LEU A 346 5.80 -25.39 11.18
N ARG A 347 5.89 -26.53 11.88
CA ARG A 347 6.82 -26.70 12.99
C ARG A 347 8.27 -26.63 12.50
N ASP A 348 8.60 -27.32 11.42
CA ASP A 348 9.93 -27.25 10.81
C ASP A 348 10.31 -25.83 10.39
N LEU A 349 9.38 -25.12 9.73
CA LEU A 349 9.52 -23.71 9.37
C LEU A 349 9.90 -22.86 10.59
N TYR A 350 9.19 -23.03 11.70
CA TYR A 350 9.43 -22.25 12.91
C TYR A 350 10.73 -22.67 13.63
N GLU A 351 10.94 -23.96 13.85
CA GLU A 351 12.05 -24.48 14.65
C GLU A 351 13.40 -24.28 13.95
N ASN A 352 13.46 -24.46 12.62
CA ASN A 352 14.72 -24.39 11.87
C ASN A 352 14.98 -23.03 11.22
N TYR A 353 13.93 -22.24 10.96
CA TYR A 353 14.04 -20.95 10.28
C TYR A 353 13.57 -19.75 11.09
N GLY A 354 12.91 -19.96 12.24
CA GLY A 354 12.43 -18.88 13.11
C GLY A 354 11.24 -18.11 12.55
N ILE A 355 10.49 -18.71 11.63
CA ILE A 355 9.39 -18.06 10.92
C ILE A 355 8.06 -18.49 11.54
N GLY A 356 7.33 -17.55 12.13
CA GLY A 356 5.99 -17.76 12.68
C GLY A 356 4.88 -17.67 11.63
N VAL A 357 3.64 -17.81 12.07
CA VAL A 357 2.47 -17.85 11.18
C VAL A 357 1.38 -16.87 11.64
N LEU A 358 0.92 -16.06 10.69
CA LEU A 358 -0.33 -15.32 10.77
C LEU A 358 -1.42 -16.18 10.13
N MET A 359 -2.27 -16.81 10.96
CA MET A 359 -3.23 -17.81 10.50
C MET A 359 -4.59 -17.17 10.24
N GLY A 360 -4.99 -17.11 8.97
CA GLY A 360 -6.21 -16.46 8.51
C GLY A 360 -7.35 -17.40 8.16
N ASP A 361 -8.57 -16.93 8.39
CA ASP A 361 -9.78 -17.48 7.79
C ASP A 361 -10.48 -16.42 6.92
N PHE A 362 -10.99 -16.82 5.76
CA PHE A 362 -11.64 -15.91 4.82
C PHE A 362 -12.94 -15.32 5.34
N LEU A 363 -13.55 -15.93 6.36
CA LEU A 363 -14.79 -15.49 6.97
C LEU A 363 -15.88 -15.18 5.93
N GLY A 364 -16.05 -16.07 4.95
CA GLY A 364 -17.04 -15.89 3.88
C GLY A 364 -16.58 -15.10 2.66
N MET A 365 -15.37 -14.54 2.64
CA MET A 365 -14.83 -13.97 1.41
C MET A 365 -14.75 -15.06 0.33
N TYR A 366 -15.08 -14.71 -0.92
CA TYR A 366 -15.12 -15.67 -2.04
C TYR A 366 -16.12 -16.83 -1.83
N ALA A 367 -17.12 -16.63 -0.96
CA ALA A 367 -18.06 -17.64 -0.45
C ALA A 367 -17.44 -18.74 0.43
N ILE A 368 -16.13 -18.69 0.69
CA ILE A 368 -15.37 -19.74 1.40
C ILE A 368 -15.78 -19.82 2.88
N GLY A 369 -16.01 -21.04 3.36
CA GLY A 369 -16.43 -21.33 4.74
C GLY A 369 -17.91 -21.09 5.05
N SER A 370 -18.65 -20.39 4.18
CA SER A 370 -20.06 -20.07 4.41
C SER A 370 -21.04 -21.15 3.93
N GLY A 371 -20.64 -21.94 2.93
CA GLY A 371 -21.52 -22.88 2.23
C GLY A 371 -22.41 -22.24 1.15
N ALA A 372 -22.33 -20.92 0.96
CA ALA A 372 -23.05 -20.21 -0.09
C ALA A 372 -22.46 -20.52 -1.49
N GLY A 373 -23.29 -20.42 -2.53
CA GLY A 373 -22.78 -20.40 -3.91
C GLY A 373 -22.10 -19.06 -4.25
N TRP A 374 -21.19 -19.04 -5.23
CA TRP A 374 -20.46 -17.82 -5.63
C TRP A 374 -21.39 -16.63 -5.97
N TYR A 375 -22.44 -16.88 -6.77
CA TYR A 375 -23.42 -15.86 -7.17
C TYR A 375 -24.56 -15.66 -6.16
N GLU A 376 -24.67 -16.51 -5.15
CA GLU A 376 -25.51 -16.22 -3.97
C GLU A 376 -24.77 -15.23 -3.06
N GLY A 377 -23.48 -15.51 -2.88
CA GLY A 377 -22.56 -14.83 -1.99
C GLY A 377 -22.85 -15.10 -0.53
N THR A 378 -21.82 -15.08 0.31
CA THR A 378 -22.01 -15.11 1.76
C THR A 378 -22.89 -13.95 2.23
N ASP A 379 -24.02 -14.30 2.84
CA ASP A 379 -24.94 -13.41 3.54
C ASP A 379 -24.67 -13.42 5.05
N TYR A 380 -24.26 -12.28 5.61
CA TYR A 380 -23.93 -12.12 7.03
C TYR A 380 -25.15 -11.92 7.92
N THR A 381 -26.36 -11.87 7.34
CA THR A 381 -27.64 -11.90 8.06
C THR A 381 -28.24 -13.32 8.10
N ASN A 382 -27.70 -14.26 7.33
CA ASN A 382 -28.14 -15.65 7.30
C ASN A 382 -27.46 -16.46 8.43
N GLU A 383 -28.27 -17.01 9.34
CA GLU A 383 -27.78 -17.80 10.48
C GLU A 383 -27.07 -19.10 10.09
N ILE A 384 -27.44 -19.72 8.96
CA ILE A 384 -26.76 -20.94 8.48
C ILE A 384 -25.35 -20.58 8.01
N HIS A 385 -25.21 -19.51 7.22
CA HIS A 385 -23.89 -19.04 6.76
C HIS A 385 -23.00 -18.65 7.93
N LYS A 386 -23.53 -17.89 8.90
CA LYS A 386 -22.82 -17.53 10.15
C LYS A 386 -22.39 -18.76 10.93
N LYS A 387 -23.26 -19.77 11.08
CA LYS A 387 -22.93 -21.02 11.77
C LYS A 387 -21.81 -21.78 11.05
N ASN A 388 -21.86 -21.89 9.74
CA ASN A 388 -20.83 -22.57 8.95
C ASN A 388 -19.47 -21.87 9.06
N MET A 389 -19.45 -20.53 8.94
CA MET A 389 -18.23 -19.75 9.10
C MET A 389 -17.66 -19.86 10.52
N LEU A 390 -18.51 -19.85 11.55
CA LEU A 390 -18.09 -20.04 12.94
C LEU A 390 -17.47 -21.42 13.16
N GLU A 391 -18.02 -22.45 12.53
CA GLU A 391 -17.45 -23.81 12.59
C GLU A 391 -16.12 -23.89 11.84
N SER A 392 -16.00 -23.28 10.67
CA SER A 392 -14.72 -23.18 9.95
C SER A 392 -13.65 -22.48 10.81
N VAL A 393 -14.00 -21.40 11.50
CA VAL A 393 -13.08 -20.74 12.45
C VAL A 393 -12.77 -21.62 13.66
N ARG A 394 -13.73 -22.40 14.17
CA ARG A 394 -13.48 -23.37 15.24
C ARG A 394 -12.45 -24.40 14.78
N GLU A 395 -12.62 -24.98 13.59
CA GLU A 395 -11.70 -25.96 13.02
C GLU A 395 -10.28 -25.39 12.90
N MET A 396 -10.15 -24.14 12.41
CA MET A 396 -8.87 -23.42 12.38
C MET A 396 -8.22 -23.36 13.77
N VAL A 397 -8.93 -22.84 14.76
CA VAL A 397 -8.33 -22.62 16.09
C VAL A 397 -8.05 -23.94 16.77
N GLU A 398 -8.97 -24.90 16.78
CA GLU A 398 -8.75 -26.22 17.38
C GLU A 398 -7.57 -26.96 16.74
N LYS A 399 -7.35 -26.84 15.43
CA LYS A 399 -6.23 -27.48 14.74
C LYS A 399 -4.88 -26.88 15.15
N TYR A 400 -4.79 -25.57 15.38
CA TYR A 400 -3.50 -24.86 15.52
C TYR A 400 -3.27 -24.16 16.87
N LYS A 401 -4.23 -24.15 17.80
CA LYS A 401 -4.10 -23.39 19.07
C LYS A 401 -2.94 -23.84 19.94
N ASP A 402 -2.55 -25.10 19.88
CA ASP A 402 -1.44 -25.65 20.67
C ASP A 402 -0.06 -25.41 20.01
N GLU A 403 -0.02 -24.76 18.84
CA GLU A 403 1.21 -24.58 18.07
C GLU A 403 1.96 -23.30 18.47
N PRO A 404 3.25 -23.39 18.83
CA PRO A 404 4.02 -22.24 19.31
C PRO A 404 4.31 -21.23 18.20
N TYR A 405 4.21 -21.63 16.93
CA TYR A 405 4.50 -20.78 15.79
C TYR A 405 3.35 -19.83 15.41
N VAL A 406 2.12 -20.03 15.93
CA VAL A 406 1.00 -19.14 15.62
C VAL A 406 1.17 -17.83 16.40
N ILE A 407 1.35 -16.73 15.66
CA ILE A 407 1.52 -15.39 16.24
C ILE A 407 0.15 -14.80 16.59
N MET A 408 -0.79 -14.82 15.64
CA MET A 408 -2.14 -14.27 15.81
C MET A 408 -3.13 -14.88 14.79
N TRP A 409 -4.41 -14.71 15.08
CA TRP A 409 -5.52 -15.12 14.20
C TRP A 409 -5.98 -13.94 13.34
N ILE A 410 -6.26 -14.16 12.05
CA ILE A 410 -6.73 -13.11 11.15
C ILE A 410 -8.12 -13.48 10.60
N LEU A 411 -9.07 -12.55 10.70
CA LEU A 411 -10.44 -12.70 10.23
C LEU A 411 -10.68 -11.88 8.95
N GLY A 412 -11.14 -12.54 7.90
CA GLY A 412 -11.47 -11.93 6.61
C GLY A 412 -10.26 -11.72 5.71
N ASN A 413 -10.51 -11.34 4.46
CA ASN A 413 -9.55 -10.84 3.49
C ASN A 413 -10.24 -9.79 2.59
N GLU A 414 -10.36 -8.55 3.06
CA GLU A 414 -11.05 -7.46 2.35
C GLU A 414 -12.55 -7.68 2.09
N ASN A 415 -13.24 -8.43 2.96
CA ASN A 415 -14.67 -8.72 2.77
C ASN A 415 -15.52 -7.45 2.63
N ASN A 416 -15.07 -6.32 3.16
CA ASN A 416 -15.73 -5.02 3.03
C ASN A 416 -15.85 -4.52 1.58
N TYR A 417 -15.04 -5.02 0.64
CA TYR A 417 -15.23 -4.80 -0.79
C TYR A 417 -16.23 -5.79 -1.42
N GLY A 418 -16.59 -6.83 -0.69
CA GLY A 418 -17.47 -7.91 -1.08
C GLY A 418 -18.81 -7.47 -1.66
N VAL A 419 -18.97 -7.69 -2.95
CA VAL A 419 -20.24 -7.60 -3.68
C VAL A 419 -20.50 -8.92 -4.41
N VAL A 420 -21.77 -9.22 -4.63
CA VAL A 420 -22.17 -10.39 -5.41
C VAL A 420 -22.23 -9.99 -6.89
N GLY A 421 -21.62 -10.82 -7.73
CA GLY A 421 -21.63 -10.62 -9.18
C GLY A 421 -22.71 -11.42 -9.87
N ASP A 422 -22.63 -11.46 -11.20
CA ASP A 422 -23.43 -12.32 -12.06
C ASP A 422 -22.53 -12.98 -13.13
N GLU A 423 -23.14 -13.74 -14.04
CA GLU A 423 -22.42 -14.44 -15.12
C GLU A 423 -21.63 -13.52 -16.07
N THR A 424 -21.92 -12.22 -16.06
CA THR A 424 -21.28 -11.22 -16.93
C THR A 424 -20.28 -10.34 -16.20
N THR A 425 -20.53 -10.05 -14.92
CA THR A 425 -19.68 -9.20 -14.08
C THR A 425 -19.34 -9.98 -12.81
N PRO A 426 -18.10 -10.50 -12.67
CA PRO A 426 -17.72 -11.25 -11.50
C PRO A 426 -17.73 -10.34 -10.25
N GLY A 427 -18.27 -10.86 -9.15
CA GLY A 427 -18.20 -10.23 -7.83
C GLY A 427 -17.05 -10.81 -7.01
N LEU A 428 -17.16 -10.69 -5.68
CA LEU A 428 -16.19 -11.22 -4.70
C LEU A 428 -16.84 -12.26 -3.76
N GLY A 429 -17.95 -12.85 -4.19
CA GLY A 429 -18.59 -13.99 -3.50
C GLY A 429 -19.13 -13.69 -2.09
N CYS A 430 -19.34 -12.43 -1.70
CA CYS A 430 -20.00 -12.09 -0.45
C CYS A 430 -20.72 -10.74 -0.48
N ARG A 431 -21.60 -10.50 0.51
CA ARG A 431 -22.48 -9.32 0.62
C ARG A 431 -22.03 -8.30 1.66
N ALA A 432 -20.79 -8.38 2.14
CA ALA A 432 -20.35 -7.55 3.27
C ALA A 432 -20.41 -6.04 2.97
N LYS A 433 -20.21 -5.62 1.71
CA LYS A 433 -20.36 -4.21 1.31
C LYS A 433 -21.80 -3.72 1.40
N GLU A 434 -22.77 -4.58 1.10
CA GLU A 434 -24.22 -4.31 1.21
C GLU A 434 -24.72 -4.41 2.66
N GLN A 435 -24.01 -5.17 3.50
CA GLN A 435 -24.38 -5.52 4.87
C GLN A 435 -23.30 -5.14 5.91
N PRO A 436 -22.75 -3.92 5.89
CA PRO A 436 -21.56 -3.59 6.69
C PRO A 436 -21.82 -3.77 8.20
N GLU A 437 -22.97 -3.36 8.71
CA GLU A 437 -23.31 -3.55 10.12
C GLU A 437 -23.36 -5.03 10.54
N ALA A 438 -23.99 -5.89 9.73
CA ALA A 438 -24.09 -7.32 10.02
C ALA A 438 -22.70 -7.98 9.99
N TYR A 439 -21.90 -7.66 8.98
CA TYR A 439 -20.53 -8.15 8.84
C TYR A 439 -19.66 -7.79 10.06
N TYR A 440 -19.55 -6.51 10.40
CA TYR A 440 -18.65 -6.09 11.50
C TYR A 440 -19.12 -6.54 12.88
N LYS A 441 -20.44 -6.73 13.10
CA LYS A 441 -20.96 -7.39 14.31
C LYS A 441 -20.56 -8.85 14.36
N PHE A 442 -20.66 -9.57 13.23
CA PHE A 442 -20.26 -10.97 13.14
C PHE A 442 -18.74 -11.15 13.34
N VAL A 443 -17.91 -10.29 12.75
CA VAL A 443 -16.46 -10.26 13.02
C VAL A 443 -16.18 -10.16 14.53
N ASN A 444 -16.91 -9.30 15.24
CA ASN A 444 -16.75 -9.16 16.68
C ASN A 444 -17.19 -10.40 17.47
N GLU A 445 -18.30 -11.02 17.05
CA GLU A 445 -18.80 -12.26 17.64
C GLU A 445 -17.75 -13.39 17.51
N VAL A 446 -17.19 -13.55 16.32
CA VAL A 446 -16.15 -14.55 16.03
C VAL A 446 -14.86 -14.26 16.81
N ALA A 447 -14.46 -12.99 16.94
CA ALA A 447 -13.29 -12.62 17.76
C ALA A 447 -13.47 -13.02 19.24
N LYS A 448 -14.66 -12.80 19.82
CA LYS A 448 -14.99 -13.28 21.18
C LYS A 448 -14.93 -14.80 21.27
N PHE A 449 -15.44 -15.48 20.26
CA PHE A 449 -15.44 -16.94 20.21
C PHE A 449 -14.01 -17.49 20.19
N ILE A 450 -13.13 -17.00 19.31
CA ILE A 450 -11.72 -17.40 19.25
C ILE A 450 -11.06 -17.23 20.63
N LYS A 451 -11.24 -16.06 21.27
CA LYS A 451 -10.70 -15.78 22.61
C LYS A 451 -11.22 -16.72 23.69
N SER A 452 -12.39 -17.30 23.51
CA SER A 452 -12.95 -18.27 24.46
C SER A 452 -12.30 -19.66 24.35
N ILE A 453 -11.85 -20.06 23.16
CA ILE A 453 -11.33 -21.42 22.89
C ILE A 453 -9.80 -21.48 22.75
N ASP A 454 -9.13 -20.36 22.44
CA ASP A 454 -7.66 -20.27 22.44
C ASP A 454 -7.15 -20.17 23.90
N PRO A 455 -6.42 -21.18 24.41
CA PRO A 455 -5.89 -21.16 25.76
C PRO A 455 -4.79 -20.11 25.94
N HIS A 456 -4.07 -19.76 24.87
CA HIS A 456 -2.96 -18.79 24.89
C HIS A 456 -3.41 -17.35 24.66
N LYS A 457 -4.73 -17.13 24.48
CA LYS A 457 -5.34 -15.79 24.32
C LYS A 457 -4.64 -14.94 23.26
N ARG A 458 -4.21 -15.55 22.14
CA ARG A 458 -3.48 -14.81 21.10
C ARG A 458 -4.36 -13.67 20.55
N PRO A 459 -3.75 -12.55 20.13
CA PRO A 459 -4.49 -11.46 19.52
C PRO A 459 -5.31 -11.92 18.31
N VAL A 460 -6.48 -11.30 18.11
CA VAL A 460 -7.31 -11.49 16.92
C VAL A 460 -7.29 -10.22 16.07
N ALA A 461 -6.89 -10.33 14.82
CA ALA A 461 -6.90 -9.26 13.83
C ALA A 461 -8.10 -9.37 12.88
N ILE A 462 -8.57 -8.24 12.37
CA ILE A 462 -9.39 -8.19 11.14
C ILE A 462 -8.48 -7.91 9.95
N CYS A 463 -8.80 -8.37 8.74
CA CYS A 463 -8.16 -7.95 7.51
C CYS A 463 -9.14 -7.17 6.63
N ASN A 464 -9.05 -5.84 6.67
CA ASN A 464 -9.92 -4.92 5.96
C ASN A 464 -9.25 -4.39 4.69
N GLY A 465 -10.03 -4.15 3.63
CA GLY A 465 -9.57 -3.44 2.44
C GLY A 465 -9.53 -1.94 2.70
N ASP A 466 -8.32 -1.37 2.74
CA ASP A 466 -8.03 0.01 3.12
C ASP A 466 -8.83 0.46 4.39
N LEU A 467 -9.19 1.73 4.52
CA LEU A 467 -9.91 2.31 5.66
C LEU A 467 -11.42 2.37 5.46
N LEU A 468 -11.95 1.82 4.37
CA LEU A 468 -13.39 1.77 4.12
C LEU A 468 -14.07 1.08 5.32
N TYR A 469 -15.08 1.74 5.88
CA TYR A 469 -15.84 1.37 7.08
C TYR A 469 -15.03 1.29 8.39
N LEU A 470 -13.93 2.04 8.53
CA LEU A 470 -13.19 2.15 9.79
C LEU A 470 -14.07 2.63 10.98
N ASP A 471 -15.08 3.44 10.71
CA ASP A 471 -16.09 3.87 11.69
C ASP A 471 -17.00 2.71 12.16
N TYR A 472 -17.37 1.78 11.28
CA TYR A 472 -18.05 0.55 11.66
C TYR A 472 -17.16 -0.36 12.49
N ILE A 473 -15.88 -0.51 12.13
CA ILE A 473 -14.90 -1.26 12.94
C ILE A 473 -14.80 -0.64 14.34
N ALA A 474 -14.64 0.68 14.43
CA ALA A 474 -14.58 1.40 15.69
C ALA A 474 -15.86 1.21 16.53
N LYS A 475 -17.03 1.16 15.88
CA LYS A 475 -18.33 1.01 16.55
C LYS A 475 -18.62 -0.43 17.00
N TYR A 476 -18.37 -1.42 16.16
CA TYR A 476 -18.87 -2.79 16.33
C TYR A 476 -17.79 -3.82 16.71
N CYS A 477 -16.53 -3.63 16.32
CA CYS A 477 -15.45 -4.60 16.53
C CYS A 477 -14.62 -4.30 17.81
N LYS A 478 -15.28 -4.32 18.97
CA LYS A 478 -14.64 -4.07 20.27
C LYS A 478 -13.59 -5.11 20.66
N ASP A 479 -13.82 -6.38 20.35
CA ASP A 479 -13.01 -7.54 20.73
C ASP A 479 -11.94 -7.92 19.70
N ILE A 480 -11.86 -7.22 18.57
CA ILE A 480 -10.68 -7.28 17.68
C ILE A 480 -9.50 -6.58 18.36
N ASP A 481 -8.31 -7.15 18.35
CA ASP A 481 -7.14 -6.55 19.01
C ASP A 481 -6.27 -5.75 18.04
N VAL A 482 -6.22 -6.15 16.77
CA VAL A 482 -5.37 -5.55 15.72
C VAL A 482 -6.21 -5.15 14.52
N ILE A 483 -5.97 -3.95 13.99
CA ILE A 483 -6.52 -3.51 12.71
C ILE A 483 -5.56 -3.96 11.60
N GLY A 484 -5.89 -5.06 10.93
CA GLY A 484 -5.20 -5.50 9.73
C GLY A 484 -5.78 -4.80 8.50
N VAL A 485 -4.90 -4.32 7.61
CA VAL A 485 -5.31 -3.60 6.40
C VAL A 485 -4.52 -4.05 5.17
N ASN A 486 -5.22 -4.41 4.11
CA ASN A 486 -4.67 -4.51 2.76
C ASN A 486 -4.69 -3.12 2.12
N ALA A 487 -3.54 -2.61 1.70
CA ALA A 487 -3.41 -1.23 1.23
C ALA A 487 -2.37 -1.05 0.10
N TYR A 488 -2.84 -0.47 -1.01
CA TYR A 488 -2.04 -0.18 -2.21
C TYR A 488 -2.03 1.31 -2.53
N ARG A 489 -1.46 2.12 -1.63
CA ARG A 489 -1.60 3.59 -1.64
C ARG A 489 -0.54 4.36 -2.45
N GLY A 490 0.42 3.68 -3.06
CA GLY A 490 1.41 4.28 -3.95
C GLY A 490 2.84 4.31 -3.41
N PRO A 491 3.79 4.89 -4.17
CA PRO A 491 5.24 4.77 -3.94
C PRO A 491 5.78 5.69 -2.84
N TYR A 492 4.92 6.17 -1.94
CA TYR A 492 5.27 7.18 -0.94
C TYR A 492 4.75 6.81 0.46
N GLY A 493 4.50 5.51 0.70
CA GLY A 493 3.90 4.99 1.93
C GLY A 493 2.37 5.09 1.98
N PHE A 494 1.82 4.81 3.16
CA PHE A 494 0.38 4.79 3.45
C PHE A 494 -0.15 6.18 3.85
N GLY A 495 0.75 7.05 4.33
CA GLY A 495 0.48 8.44 4.67
C GLY A 495 0.19 8.66 6.15
N TYR A 496 0.59 9.81 6.69
CA TYR A 496 0.38 10.15 8.10
C TYR A 496 -1.10 10.11 8.52
N SER A 497 -2.00 10.52 7.61
CA SER A 497 -3.44 10.47 7.80
C SER A 497 -3.97 9.04 8.02
N PHE A 498 -3.37 8.02 7.41
CA PHE A 498 -3.73 6.61 7.60
C PHE A 498 -3.59 6.20 9.06
N TRP A 499 -2.36 6.31 9.57
CA TRP A 499 -1.98 5.92 10.92
C TRP A 499 -2.77 6.72 11.96
N LYS A 500 -2.94 8.04 11.74
CA LYS A 500 -3.70 8.91 12.63
C LYS A 500 -5.19 8.62 12.66
N ASN A 501 -5.80 8.27 11.53
CA ASN A 501 -7.24 7.96 11.50
C ASN A 501 -7.55 6.70 12.30
N ILE A 502 -6.74 5.64 12.15
CA ILE A 502 -6.89 4.42 12.95
C ILE A 502 -6.67 4.72 14.44
N LYS A 503 -5.56 5.40 14.78
CA LYS A 503 -5.25 5.79 16.16
C LYS A 503 -6.39 6.58 16.82
N ARG A 504 -7.01 7.51 16.07
CA ARG A 504 -8.10 8.36 16.58
C ARG A 504 -9.42 7.60 16.77
N LEU A 505 -9.75 6.68 15.87
CA LEU A 505 -11.06 6.02 15.86
C LEU A 505 -11.09 4.74 16.67
N THR A 506 -10.01 3.94 16.65
CA THR A 506 -9.97 2.64 17.32
C THR A 506 -8.97 2.61 18.47
N ASP A 507 -7.88 3.39 18.36
CA ASP A 507 -6.71 3.30 19.24
C ASP A 507 -6.18 1.86 19.39
N LYS A 508 -6.03 1.16 18.26
CA LYS A 508 -5.53 -0.22 18.19
C LYS A 508 -4.23 -0.27 17.37
N PRO A 509 -3.36 -1.28 17.61
CA PRO A 509 -2.22 -1.56 16.75
C PRO A 509 -2.67 -1.94 15.34
N VAL A 510 -1.78 -1.72 14.38
CA VAL A 510 -2.02 -1.84 12.95
C VAL A 510 -0.99 -2.77 12.32
N LEU A 511 -1.48 -3.78 11.62
CA LEU A 511 -0.68 -4.65 10.76
C LEU A 511 -1.08 -4.34 9.32
N ILE A 512 -0.13 -4.00 8.45
CA ILE A 512 -0.44 -3.98 7.01
C ILE A 512 -0.48 -5.44 6.55
N THR A 513 -1.67 -6.00 6.40
CA THR A 513 -1.87 -7.41 6.06
C THR A 513 -1.56 -7.71 4.59
N GLU A 514 -1.47 -6.66 3.77
CA GLU A 514 -1.02 -6.76 2.39
C GLU A 514 -0.60 -5.40 1.84
N TYR A 515 0.55 -5.37 1.15
CA TYR A 515 0.98 -4.28 0.29
C TYR A 515 1.92 -4.83 -0.78
N GLY A 516 1.93 -4.22 -1.96
CA GLY A 516 2.70 -4.72 -3.09
C GLY A 516 2.84 -3.72 -4.23
N CYS A 517 3.74 -4.02 -5.17
CA CYS A 517 3.91 -3.31 -6.42
C CYS A 517 4.29 -4.31 -7.51
N PRO A 518 3.64 -4.28 -8.69
CA PRO A 518 4.05 -5.13 -9.80
C PRO A 518 5.52 -4.86 -10.20
N ALA A 519 6.27 -5.92 -10.46
CA ALA A 519 7.58 -5.89 -11.12
C ALA A 519 7.45 -5.93 -12.66
N TYR A 520 6.36 -5.38 -13.18
CA TYR A 520 6.08 -5.21 -14.60
C TYR A 520 5.39 -3.86 -14.82
N GLY A 521 5.65 -3.25 -15.97
CA GLY A 521 4.95 -2.05 -16.41
C GLY A 521 5.20 -1.78 -17.89
N ARG A 522 4.19 -1.27 -18.59
CA ARG A 522 4.31 -0.99 -20.03
C ARG A 522 5.37 0.08 -20.29
N GLY A 523 6.33 -0.23 -21.16
CA GLY A 523 7.41 0.68 -21.52
C GLY A 523 8.56 0.74 -20.51
N PHE A 524 8.64 -0.23 -19.60
CA PHE A 524 9.80 -0.48 -18.74
C PHE A 524 10.54 -1.73 -19.24
N SER A 525 11.87 -1.77 -19.09
CA SER A 525 12.59 -3.05 -19.13
C SER A 525 12.34 -3.84 -17.83
N ASP A 526 12.65 -5.13 -17.83
CA ASP A 526 12.51 -5.97 -16.63
C ASP A 526 13.35 -5.41 -15.47
N GLU A 527 14.56 -4.92 -15.74
CA GLU A 527 15.40 -4.31 -14.72
C GLU A 527 14.81 -3.01 -14.16
N GLU A 528 14.28 -2.15 -15.03
CA GLU A 528 13.63 -0.90 -14.59
C GLU A 528 12.38 -1.21 -13.76
N ALA A 529 11.59 -2.21 -14.15
CA ALA A 529 10.38 -2.61 -13.42
C ALA A 529 10.72 -3.22 -12.04
N GLU A 530 11.75 -4.05 -11.94
CA GLU A 530 12.24 -4.56 -10.65
C GLU A 530 12.79 -3.44 -9.75
N GLU A 531 13.48 -2.45 -10.33
CA GLU A 531 13.95 -1.27 -9.58
C GLU A 531 12.77 -0.46 -9.03
N LYS A 532 11.74 -0.23 -9.85
CA LYS A 532 10.52 0.49 -9.43
C LYS A 532 9.74 -0.27 -8.37
N GLN A 533 9.65 -1.60 -8.47
CA GLN A 533 9.08 -2.43 -7.41
C GLN A 533 9.87 -2.23 -6.11
N ALA A 534 11.20 -2.35 -6.14
CA ALA A 534 12.03 -2.21 -4.96
C ALA A 534 11.92 -0.81 -4.31
N GLU A 535 11.86 0.26 -5.11
CA GLU A 535 11.62 1.62 -4.62
C GLU A 535 10.28 1.75 -3.91
N TYR A 536 9.19 1.28 -4.53
CA TYR A 536 7.85 1.34 -3.94
C TYR A 536 7.81 0.61 -2.59
N LEU A 537 8.32 -0.64 -2.57
CA LEU A 537 8.27 -1.50 -1.40
C LEU A 537 9.15 -0.97 -0.26
N ARG A 538 10.30 -0.35 -0.58
CA ARG A 538 11.15 0.34 0.39
C ARG A 538 10.38 1.47 1.09
N GLU A 539 9.66 2.31 0.35
CA GLU A 539 8.90 3.42 0.95
C GLU A 539 7.71 2.93 1.78
N ALA A 540 7.04 1.86 1.34
CA ALA A 540 5.99 1.22 2.14
C ALA A 540 6.54 0.68 3.47
N TRP A 541 7.64 -0.08 3.44
CA TRP A 541 8.27 -0.60 4.66
C TRP A 541 8.78 0.50 5.59
N LEU A 542 9.42 1.53 5.04
CA LEU A 542 9.91 2.65 5.85
C LEU A 542 8.75 3.40 6.54
N ASP A 543 7.61 3.57 5.89
CA ASP A 543 6.43 4.18 6.53
C ASP A 543 5.87 3.31 7.68
N ILE A 544 5.87 1.98 7.53
CA ILE A 544 5.55 1.04 8.63
C ILE A 544 6.55 1.22 9.78
N TYR A 545 7.85 1.16 9.48
CA TYR A 545 8.92 1.27 10.48
C TYR A 545 8.84 2.60 11.24
N TYR A 546 8.69 3.72 10.54
CA TYR A 546 8.62 5.06 11.16
C TYR A 546 7.28 5.37 11.83
N ASN A 547 6.31 4.45 11.82
CA ASN A 547 5.10 4.50 12.64
C ASN A 547 5.03 3.36 13.66
N SER A 548 6.10 2.58 13.82
CA SER A 548 6.22 1.56 14.86
C SER A 548 6.49 2.15 16.24
N ALA A 549 6.42 1.32 17.28
CA ALA A 549 6.64 1.74 18.67
C ALA A 549 7.93 2.58 18.83
N GLY A 550 7.79 3.78 19.39
CA GLY A 550 8.87 4.73 19.59
C GLY A 550 9.04 5.75 18.45
N TYR A 551 8.36 5.55 17.31
CA TYR A 551 8.35 6.46 16.17
C TYR A 551 6.93 6.89 15.81
N GLY A 552 6.81 8.00 15.07
CA GLY A 552 5.57 8.43 14.41
C GLY A 552 4.33 8.40 15.30
N VAL A 553 3.24 7.86 14.75
CA VAL A 553 2.00 7.61 15.50
C VAL A 553 2.16 6.46 16.51
N GLY A 554 3.12 5.57 16.30
CA GLY A 554 3.49 4.52 17.25
C GLY A 554 2.56 3.33 17.26
N ASN A 555 1.73 3.12 16.23
CA ASN A 555 0.75 2.04 16.20
C ASN A 555 1.01 0.95 15.16
N ALA A 556 2.10 1.01 14.38
CA ALA A 556 2.44 -0.05 13.43
C ALA A 556 3.14 -1.22 14.14
N ILE A 557 2.68 -2.45 13.88
CA ILE A 557 3.30 -3.69 14.40
C ILE A 557 3.90 -4.58 13.30
N GLY A 558 3.89 -4.12 12.06
CA GLY A 558 4.61 -4.73 10.94
C GLY A 558 3.81 -4.73 9.64
N GLY A 559 4.26 -5.54 8.69
CA GLY A 559 3.65 -5.65 7.38
C GLY A 559 3.87 -7.00 6.71
N VAL A 560 3.00 -7.29 5.74
CA VAL A 560 3.04 -8.48 4.91
C VAL A 560 3.22 -8.05 3.45
N GLN A 561 4.39 -8.32 2.92
CA GLN A 561 4.69 -8.16 1.50
C GLN A 561 3.86 -9.14 0.68
N PHE A 562 3.09 -8.62 -0.26
CA PHE A 562 2.42 -9.42 -1.29
C PHE A 562 3.26 -9.34 -2.57
N GLU A 563 3.97 -10.39 -2.94
CA GLU A 563 3.99 -11.74 -2.34
C GLU A 563 5.34 -12.45 -2.46
N TRP A 564 5.46 -13.70 -2.00
CA TRP A 564 6.73 -14.43 -2.07
C TRP A 564 7.17 -14.71 -3.51
N VAL A 565 6.30 -15.34 -4.31
CA VAL A 565 6.57 -15.76 -5.69
C VAL A 565 5.39 -15.39 -6.57
N ASP A 566 5.65 -15.05 -7.83
CA ASP A 566 4.59 -14.78 -8.80
C ASP A 566 3.62 -15.97 -8.95
N GLU A 567 2.33 -15.69 -8.81
CA GLU A 567 1.24 -16.63 -9.00
C GLU A 567 0.52 -16.35 -10.34
N TRP A 568 0.87 -17.11 -11.39
CA TRP A 568 0.43 -16.89 -12.79
C TRP A 568 -1.07 -17.12 -13.06
N TRP A 569 -1.86 -17.45 -12.05
CA TRP A 569 -3.30 -17.59 -12.19
C TRP A 569 -4.07 -16.34 -11.76
N LYS A 570 -3.43 -15.41 -11.04
CA LYS A 570 -4.10 -14.26 -10.43
C LYS A 570 -4.55 -13.18 -11.41
N GLY A 571 -4.17 -13.27 -12.69
CA GLY A 571 -4.78 -12.43 -13.73
C GLY A 571 -6.30 -12.61 -13.76
N GLY A 572 -6.77 -13.84 -13.51
CA GLY A 572 -8.17 -14.21 -13.40
C GLY A 572 -8.49 -15.51 -14.16
N PRO A 573 -9.78 -15.81 -14.39
CA PRO A 573 -10.17 -17.07 -15.00
C PRO A 573 -9.98 -17.09 -16.54
N PRO A 574 -9.75 -18.27 -17.14
CA PRO A 574 -9.87 -18.49 -18.57
C PRO A 574 -11.27 -18.16 -19.13
N PRO A 575 -11.40 -17.85 -20.43
CA PRO A 575 -10.36 -17.80 -21.45
C PRO A 575 -9.63 -16.44 -21.53
N ARG A 576 -10.00 -15.47 -20.68
CA ARG A 576 -9.40 -14.14 -20.71
C ARG A 576 -7.93 -14.18 -20.29
N PHE A 577 -7.64 -14.99 -19.27
CA PHE A 577 -6.31 -15.22 -18.72
C PHE A 577 -5.95 -16.70 -18.85
N ASP A 578 -4.66 -17.01 -18.89
CA ASP A 578 -4.15 -18.37 -19.10
C ASP A 578 -3.10 -18.67 -18.03
N PRO A 579 -3.36 -19.55 -17.04
CA PRO A 579 -2.42 -19.80 -15.95
C PRO A 579 -1.08 -20.39 -16.41
N ALA A 580 -0.97 -20.81 -17.68
CA ALA A 580 0.27 -21.25 -18.29
C ALA A 580 1.11 -20.10 -18.88
N LYS A 581 0.66 -18.85 -18.78
CA LYS A 581 1.34 -17.65 -19.29
C LYS A 581 1.35 -16.55 -18.24
N HIS A 582 2.49 -15.91 -18.06
CA HIS A 582 2.59 -14.73 -17.20
C HIS A 582 1.91 -13.54 -17.87
N ASP A 583 0.75 -13.13 -17.37
CA ASP A 583 -0.15 -12.23 -18.06
C ASP A 583 0.28 -10.76 -17.93
N THR A 584 0.09 -9.97 -19.00
CA THR A 584 0.49 -8.54 -19.07
C THR A 584 -0.69 -7.61 -19.35
N ILE A 585 -1.92 -8.13 -19.20
CA ILE A 585 -3.17 -7.39 -19.26
C ILE A 585 -3.40 -6.79 -17.87
N PRO A 586 -3.65 -5.47 -17.79
CA PRO A 586 -3.83 -4.81 -16.50
C PRO A 586 -5.16 -5.22 -15.84
N ASN A 587 -5.15 -5.43 -14.52
CA ASN A 587 -6.33 -5.73 -13.73
C ASN A 587 -7.15 -4.44 -13.47
N PHE A 588 -6.52 -3.39 -12.93
CA PHE A 588 -7.14 -2.10 -12.65
C PHE A 588 -6.11 -0.96 -12.60
N SER A 589 -6.57 0.29 -12.74
CA SER A 589 -5.69 1.46 -12.66
C SER A 589 -5.47 1.89 -11.21
N GLY A 590 -4.22 2.22 -10.88
CA GLY A 590 -3.83 2.60 -9.52
C GLY A 590 -2.49 3.34 -9.48
N PRO A 591 -1.99 3.66 -8.28
CA PRO A 591 -0.76 4.43 -8.09
C PRO A 591 0.52 3.58 -8.28
N PHE A 592 0.58 2.83 -9.39
CA PHE A 592 1.70 1.96 -9.76
C PHE A 592 2.61 2.64 -10.79
N PRO A 593 3.83 2.13 -11.05
CA PRO A 593 4.84 2.80 -11.88
C PRO A 593 4.36 3.23 -13.28
N ASP A 594 3.56 2.40 -13.96
CA ASP A 594 2.94 2.74 -15.25
C ASP A 594 1.47 3.18 -15.13
N GLY A 595 0.91 3.15 -13.92
CA GLY A 595 -0.49 3.46 -13.60
C GLY A 595 -1.44 2.26 -13.56
N TRP A 596 -0.92 1.03 -13.68
CA TRP A 596 -1.73 -0.19 -13.70
C TRP A 596 -1.23 -1.25 -12.73
N PHE A 597 -2.19 -2.01 -12.21
CA PHE A 597 -1.94 -3.20 -11.42
C PHE A 597 -1.86 -4.43 -12.32
N TYR A 598 -0.89 -5.29 -12.05
CA TYR A 598 -0.70 -6.58 -12.69
C TYR A 598 -0.46 -7.60 -11.56
N GLU A 599 -1.52 -8.31 -11.19
CA GLU A 599 -1.54 -9.09 -9.95
C GLU A 599 -0.49 -10.21 -9.93
N GLU A 600 -0.25 -10.84 -11.08
CA GLU A 600 0.71 -11.95 -11.23
C GLU A 600 2.18 -11.52 -11.05
N TRP A 601 2.48 -10.22 -10.96
CA TRP A 601 3.85 -9.68 -10.95
C TRP A 601 4.27 -9.13 -9.59
N LEU A 602 3.56 -9.48 -8.51
CA LEU A 602 3.77 -8.93 -7.18
C LEU A 602 4.86 -9.65 -6.38
N GLY A 603 5.36 -10.78 -6.86
CA GLY A 603 6.39 -11.57 -6.20
C GLY A 603 7.66 -10.77 -5.90
N VAL A 604 8.31 -11.05 -4.76
CA VAL A 604 9.73 -10.70 -4.57
C VAL A 604 10.67 -11.72 -5.23
N THR A 605 10.11 -12.84 -5.65
CA THR A 605 10.73 -13.84 -6.53
C THR A 605 9.81 -14.13 -7.72
N SER A 606 10.38 -14.61 -8.83
CA SER A 606 9.61 -15.10 -9.98
C SER A 606 9.94 -16.56 -10.29
N GLN A 607 9.10 -17.20 -11.10
CA GLN A 607 9.31 -18.56 -11.61
C GLN A 607 10.07 -18.58 -12.96
N GLY A 608 10.76 -17.47 -13.30
CA GLY A 608 11.41 -17.25 -14.60
C GLY A 608 10.42 -17.40 -15.77
N ASP A 609 10.78 -18.17 -16.79
CA ASP A 609 9.91 -18.46 -17.93
C ASP A 609 8.88 -19.59 -17.68
N GLY A 610 8.80 -20.11 -16.45
CA GLY A 610 7.90 -21.20 -16.06
C GLY A 610 8.36 -22.61 -16.45
N SER A 611 9.46 -22.76 -17.23
CA SER A 611 9.93 -24.06 -17.73
C SER A 611 10.35 -25.05 -16.65
N HIS A 612 10.76 -24.54 -15.49
CA HIS A 612 11.20 -25.32 -14.32
C HIS A 612 10.26 -25.13 -13.12
N SER A 613 9.04 -24.66 -13.35
CA SER A 613 8.03 -24.56 -12.30
C SER A 613 7.73 -25.95 -11.70
N PRO A 614 7.62 -26.09 -10.37
CA PRO A 614 7.59 -25.00 -9.36
C PRO A 614 8.94 -24.76 -8.65
N PHE A 615 10.06 -25.30 -9.17
CA PHE A 615 11.34 -25.34 -8.44
C PHE A 615 12.22 -24.11 -8.61
N MET A 616 12.18 -23.45 -9.77
CA MET A 616 13.07 -22.32 -10.05
C MET A 616 12.59 -21.04 -9.35
N ARG A 617 13.54 -20.25 -8.85
CA ARG A 617 13.34 -18.88 -8.37
C ARG A 617 14.32 -17.94 -9.07
N GLN A 618 13.84 -16.80 -9.55
CA GLN A 618 14.68 -15.63 -9.81
C GLN A 618 14.41 -14.60 -8.72
N LEU A 619 15.45 -14.21 -7.97
CA LEU A 619 15.34 -13.23 -6.90
C LEU A 619 15.34 -11.81 -7.50
N ARG A 620 14.34 -11.00 -7.16
CA ARG A 620 14.22 -9.63 -7.67
C ARG A 620 15.03 -8.64 -6.85
N ARG A 621 15.20 -7.42 -7.37
CA ARG A 621 15.79 -6.30 -6.62
C ARG A 621 15.13 -6.05 -5.27
N SER A 622 13.81 -6.28 -5.17
CA SER A 622 13.03 -6.17 -3.92
C SER A 622 13.47 -7.18 -2.85
N PHE A 623 13.84 -8.42 -3.22
CA PHE A 623 14.40 -9.40 -2.28
C PHE A 623 15.65 -8.87 -1.60
N PHE A 624 16.62 -8.36 -2.38
CA PHE A 624 17.87 -7.85 -1.84
C PHE A 624 17.67 -6.56 -1.03
N MET A 625 16.70 -5.73 -1.43
CA MET A 625 16.29 -4.56 -0.68
C MET A 625 15.75 -4.94 0.71
N TYR A 626 14.86 -5.94 0.79
CA TYR A 626 14.37 -6.41 2.08
C TYR A 626 15.47 -7.06 2.92
N LYS A 627 16.33 -7.88 2.31
CA LYS A 627 17.51 -8.44 2.97
C LYS A 627 18.38 -7.38 3.62
N GLU A 628 18.52 -6.21 3.00
CA GLU A 628 19.22 -5.06 3.60
C GLU A 628 18.43 -4.48 4.78
N LEU A 629 17.12 -4.23 4.63
CA LEU A 629 16.29 -3.55 5.62
C LEU A 629 15.84 -4.42 6.81
N TRP A 630 15.81 -5.74 6.65
CA TRP A 630 15.25 -6.69 7.62
C TRP A 630 16.32 -7.45 8.42
N ARG A 631 17.60 -7.20 8.16
CA ARG A 631 18.72 -7.83 8.88
C ARG A 631 18.90 -7.37 10.33
N ASP A 632 18.28 -6.25 10.71
CA ASP A 632 18.35 -5.66 12.05
C ASP A 632 17.31 -6.22 13.02
#